data_AF-A0A953GIX1-F1
#
_entry.id   AF-A0A953GIX1-F1
#
_cell.length_a   1.000
_cell.length_b   1.000
_cell.length_c   1.000
_cell.angle_alpha   90.00
_cell.angle_beta   90.00
_cell.angle_gamma   90.00
#
_symmetry.space_group_name_H-M   'P 1'
#
loop_
_entity.id
_entity.type
_entity.pdbx_description
1 polymer ?
#
loop_
_entity_poly.entity_id
_entity_poly.type
_entity_poly.pdbx_seq_one_letter_code
_entity_poly.pdbx_strand_id
1 'polypeptide(L)'
;MLIRKLDPLGRERTRYEAELIEAVGERRTVRAIWQLPGMALGYLSIETGDIVIEDFFEDRGYNVMAFHGADGALKGWYANVTRPARFHDAGIDWEDLILDAFMSPDGELRILDEEEFAEHRASLAPDEAVQALRSLDLAVTDLRERWRALANDAIAAALTARGWTIGTAESCTGGHIGDLLTDRSGSSAYFLGGIIAYANAVKQARLGVRAETLERHGAVSAETALEMVRGARAALGVDVAISATGIAGPGGGTPEKPVGLVYLGLATPTAERVERHVWTGERVANKHASADAALGLLLRALRGNA
;
A
#
# COMPACT_ATOMS: atom_id res chain seq x y z
N MET A 1 -31.21 1.14 -1.09
CA MET A 1 -31.21 -0.11 -1.88
C MET A 1 -30.84 -1.28 -0.98
N LEU A 2 -31.25 -2.49 -1.33
CA LEU A 2 -30.96 -3.69 -0.55
C LEU A 2 -29.68 -4.37 -1.06
N ILE A 3 -28.75 -4.70 -0.17
CA ILE A 3 -27.54 -5.47 -0.49
C ILE A 3 -27.68 -6.87 0.10
N ARG A 4 -27.39 -7.90 -0.70
CA ARG A 4 -27.42 -9.31 -0.26
C ARG A 4 -26.05 -9.96 -0.48
N LYS A 5 -25.44 -10.40 0.63
CA LYS A 5 -24.24 -11.25 0.64
C LYS A 5 -24.68 -12.71 0.58
N LEU A 6 -24.23 -13.41 -0.45
CA LEU A 6 -24.48 -14.82 -0.70
C LEU A 6 -23.21 -15.64 -0.41
N ASP A 7 -23.36 -16.89 0.02
CA ASP A 7 -22.26 -17.84 0.11
C ASP A 7 -21.89 -18.41 -1.28
N PRO A 8 -20.79 -19.18 -1.41
CA PRO A 8 -20.40 -19.78 -2.69
C PRO A 8 -21.47 -20.68 -3.34
N LEU A 9 -22.47 -21.15 -2.58
CA LEU A 9 -23.58 -21.98 -3.04
C LEU A 9 -24.84 -21.15 -3.38
N GLY A 10 -24.73 -19.81 -3.35
CA GLY A 10 -25.81 -18.88 -3.68
C GLY A 10 -26.85 -18.70 -2.57
N ARG A 11 -26.59 -19.18 -1.35
CA ARG A 11 -27.51 -19.02 -0.21
C ARG A 11 -27.22 -17.70 0.49
N GLU A 12 -28.29 -16.99 0.86
CA GLU A 12 -28.14 -15.71 1.56
C GLU A 12 -27.53 -15.90 2.95
N ARG A 13 -26.42 -15.21 3.21
CA ARG A 13 -25.74 -15.14 4.50
C ARG A 13 -26.16 -13.92 5.29
N THR A 14 -26.25 -12.78 4.62
CA THR A 14 -26.56 -11.49 5.26
C THR A 14 -27.23 -10.57 4.26
N ARG A 15 -28.08 -9.69 4.77
CA ARG A 15 -28.67 -8.59 4.01
C ARG A 15 -28.63 -7.30 4.81
N TYR A 16 -28.47 -6.17 4.14
CA TYR A 16 -28.48 -4.85 4.76
C TYR A 16 -28.95 -3.78 3.78
N GLU A 17 -29.44 -2.67 4.32
CA GLU A 17 -29.79 -1.49 3.54
C GLU A 17 -28.59 -0.58 3.37
N ALA A 18 -28.42 -0.05 2.16
CA ALA A 18 -27.38 0.93 1.84
C ALA A 18 -27.93 2.03 0.92
N GLU A 19 -27.36 3.21 1.03
CA GLU A 19 -27.60 4.34 0.13
C GLU A 19 -26.64 4.25 -1.06
N LEU A 20 -27.14 4.39 -2.29
CA LEU A 20 -26.27 4.51 -3.46
C LEU A 20 -25.67 5.91 -3.48
N ILE A 21 -24.35 6.03 -3.38
CA ILE A 21 -23.64 7.33 -3.39
C ILE A 21 -23.05 7.66 -4.75
N GLU A 22 -22.65 6.65 -5.54
CA GLU A 22 -22.06 6.85 -6.85
C GLU A 22 -22.35 5.67 -7.78
N ALA A 23 -22.56 5.96 -9.07
CA ALA A 23 -22.69 4.97 -10.13
C ALA A 23 -21.88 5.43 -11.35
N VAL A 24 -20.76 4.75 -11.63
CA VAL A 24 -19.85 5.08 -12.73
C VAL A 24 -19.47 3.80 -13.46
N GLY A 25 -19.88 3.68 -14.73
CA GLY A 25 -19.65 2.47 -15.52
C GLY A 25 -20.20 1.22 -14.83
N GLU A 26 -19.34 0.22 -14.68
CA GLU A 26 -19.57 -1.08 -14.04
C GLU A 26 -19.39 -1.04 -12.51
N ARG A 27 -19.07 0.13 -11.93
CA ARG A 27 -18.91 0.32 -10.48
C ARG A 27 -20.15 0.97 -9.85
N ARG A 28 -20.55 0.45 -8.69
CA ARG A 28 -21.53 1.09 -7.79
C ARG A 28 -20.90 1.26 -6.43
N THR A 29 -20.95 2.47 -5.89
CA THR A 29 -20.52 2.75 -4.54
C THR A 29 -21.74 2.99 -3.67
N VAL A 30 -21.79 2.28 -2.56
CA VAL A 30 -22.87 2.41 -1.59
C VAL A 30 -22.32 2.80 -0.23
N ARG A 31 -23.18 3.42 0.58
CA ARG A 31 -22.91 3.77 1.97
C ARG A 31 -23.90 3.06 2.88
N ALA A 32 -23.39 2.35 3.87
CA ALA A 32 -24.17 1.69 4.91
C ALA A 32 -23.71 2.13 6.29
N ILE A 33 -24.58 1.98 7.28
CA ILE A 33 -24.24 2.11 8.71
C ILE A 33 -24.22 0.72 9.32
N TRP A 34 -23.16 0.38 10.05
CA TRP A 34 -23.05 -0.89 10.75
C TRP A 34 -24.04 -0.94 11.91
N GLN A 35 -25.09 -1.76 11.79
CA GLN A 35 -26.13 -1.92 12.81
C GLN A 35 -25.94 -3.18 13.67
N LEU A 36 -24.99 -4.04 13.30
CA LEU A 36 -24.72 -5.28 14.00
C LEU A 36 -23.86 -5.03 15.26
N PRO A 37 -23.81 -6.00 16.20
CA PRO A 37 -22.87 -5.95 17.31
C PRO A 37 -21.44 -5.71 16.82
N GLY A 38 -20.65 -5.00 17.61
CA GLY A 38 -19.26 -4.73 17.29
C GLY A 38 -18.43 -6.02 17.24
N MET A 39 -17.36 -5.98 16.43
CA MET A 39 -16.46 -7.10 16.19
C MET A 39 -15.01 -6.62 16.22
N ALA A 40 -14.17 -7.33 16.95
CA ALA A 40 -12.73 -7.06 17.05
C ALA A 40 -11.95 -8.20 16.38
N LEU A 41 -11.41 -7.92 15.19
CA LEU A 41 -10.68 -8.88 14.35
C LEU A 41 -9.17 -8.87 14.60
N GLY A 42 -8.70 -8.07 15.57
CA GLY A 42 -7.27 -7.88 15.87
C GLY A 42 -6.55 -6.92 14.92
N TYR A 43 -6.97 -6.83 13.66
CA TYR A 43 -6.49 -5.84 12.67
C TYR A 43 -7.51 -4.74 12.35
N LEU A 44 -8.77 -4.97 12.68
CA LEU A 44 -9.87 -4.03 12.49
C LEU A 44 -10.84 -4.16 13.67
N SER A 45 -11.30 -3.03 14.19
CA SER A 45 -12.41 -2.96 15.15
C SER A 45 -13.58 -2.28 14.48
N ILE A 46 -14.69 -3.01 14.37
CA ILE A 46 -15.94 -2.52 13.80
C ILE A 46 -16.90 -2.32 14.96
N GLU A 47 -17.46 -1.13 15.09
CA GLU A 47 -18.45 -0.80 16.12
C GLU A 47 -19.82 -0.50 15.50
N THR A 48 -20.88 -0.71 16.29
CA THR A 48 -22.22 -0.25 15.91
C THR A 48 -22.19 1.27 15.69
N GLY A 49 -22.68 1.71 14.53
CA GLY A 49 -22.65 3.11 14.10
C GLY A 49 -21.51 3.45 13.14
N ASP A 50 -20.55 2.55 12.94
CA ASP A 50 -19.51 2.73 11.93
C ASP A 50 -20.11 2.89 10.53
N ILE A 51 -19.39 3.62 9.68
CA ILE A 51 -19.78 3.89 8.30
C ILE A 51 -18.99 2.97 7.39
N VAL A 52 -19.69 2.22 6.54
CA VAL A 52 -19.08 1.37 5.51
C VAL A 52 -19.37 2.00 4.16
N ILE A 53 -18.31 2.32 3.42
CA ILE A 53 -18.40 2.74 2.01
C ILE A 53 -17.91 1.58 1.17
N GLU A 54 -18.75 1.05 0.30
CA GLU A 54 -18.46 -0.19 -0.40
C GLU A 54 -18.59 -0.02 -1.91
N ASP A 55 -17.54 -0.39 -2.63
CA ASP A 55 -17.49 -0.45 -4.08
C ASP A 55 -17.76 -1.88 -4.56
N PHE A 56 -18.82 -2.01 -5.37
CA PHE A 56 -19.17 -3.23 -6.10
C PHE A 56 -18.89 -3.07 -7.59
N PHE A 57 -18.59 -4.19 -8.25
CA PHE A 57 -18.22 -4.24 -9.66
C PHE A 57 -18.95 -5.37 -10.39
N GLU A 58 -19.50 -5.07 -11.57
CA GLU A 58 -20.10 -6.08 -12.47
C GLU A 58 -19.05 -6.83 -13.31
N ASP A 59 -17.83 -6.31 -13.40
CA ASP A 59 -16.74 -6.79 -14.26
C ASP A 59 -15.50 -7.26 -13.49
N ARG A 60 -15.50 -7.16 -12.15
CA ARG A 60 -14.39 -7.60 -11.29
C ARG A 60 -14.84 -8.66 -10.29
N GLY A 61 -13.95 -9.60 -10.00
CA GLY A 61 -14.21 -10.65 -9.00
C GLY A 61 -13.80 -10.26 -7.59
N TYR A 62 -14.03 -9.00 -7.20
CA TYR A 62 -13.86 -8.54 -5.82
C TYR A 62 -14.74 -7.31 -5.59
N ASN A 63 -15.03 -7.00 -4.33
CA ASN A 63 -15.56 -5.71 -3.86
C ASN A 63 -14.58 -5.10 -2.84
N VAL A 64 -14.68 -3.80 -2.58
CA VAL A 64 -13.83 -3.12 -1.59
C VAL A 64 -14.69 -2.30 -0.64
N MET A 65 -14.56 -2.57 0.66
CA MET A 65 -15.19 -1.85 1.76
C MET A 65 -14.17 -0.95 2.46
N ALA A 66 -14.45 0.35 2.54
CA ALA A 66 -13.75 1.28 3.41
C ALA A 66 -14.53 1.46 4.72
N PHE A 67 -13.94 1.03 5.84
CA PHE A 67 -14.52 1.17 7.16
C PHE A 67 -14.11 2.49 7.79
N HIS A 68 -15.08 3.23 8.31
CA HIS A 68 -14.87 4.48 9.03
C HIS A 68 -15.55 4.43 10.39
N GLY A 69 -14.92 5.04 11.39
CA GLY A 69 -15.56 5.32 12.66
C GLY A 69 -16.80 6.19 12.49
N ALA A 70 -17.66 6.23 13.52
CA ALA A 70 -18.79 7.15 13.56
C ALA A 70 -18.37 8.63 13.47
N ASP A 71 -17.11 8.95 13.81
CA ASP A 71 -16.48 10.26 13.65
C ASP A 71 -15.94 10.53 12.22
N GLY A 72 -16.03 9.55 11.33
CA GLY A 72 -15.55 9.61 9.95
C GLY A 72 -14.07 9.23 9.78
N ALA A 73 -13.34 8.87 10.85
CA ALA A 73 -11.96 8.46 10.74
C ALA A 73 -11.86 7.10 10.02
N LEU A 74 -11.02 7.01 8.98
CA LEU A 74 -10.79 5.76 8.27
C LEU A 74 -10.09 4.74 9.21
N LYS A 75 -10.68 3.55 9.29
CA LYS A 75 -10.16 2.40 10.04
C LYS A 75 -9.40 1.40 9.18
N GLY A 76 -9.69 1.36 7.88
CA GLY A 76 -8.98 0.54 6.90
C GLY A 76 -9.87 0.15 5.72
N TRP A 77 -9.28 -0.59 4.79
CA TRP A 77 -9.98 -1.16 3.65
C TRP A 77 -9.96 -2.68 3.71
N TYR A 78 -11.10 -3.28 3.38
CA TYR A 78 -11.29 -4.72 3.31
C TYR A 78 -11.77 -5.06 1.91
N ALA A 79 -11.11 -5.97 1.22
CA ALA A 79 -11.55 -6.48 -0.06
C ALA A 79 -11.96 -7.94 0.09
N ASN A 80 -13.17 -8.28 -0.37
CA ASN A 80 -13.55 -9.69 -0.49
C ASN A 80 -13.29 -10.13 -1.92
N VAL A 81 -12.72 -11.32 -2.11
CA VAL A 81 -12.74 -11.97 -3.42
C VAL A 81 -14.13 -12.54 -3.64
N THR A 82 -14.72 -12.20 -4.76
CA THR A 82 -16.13 -12.49 -5.05
C THR A 82 -16.31 -12.99 -6.47
N ARG A 83 -17.51 -13.48 -6.77
CA ARG A 83 -18.03 -13.42 -8.15
C ARG A 83 -18.46 -11.98 -8.45
N PRO A 84 -18.39 -11.53 -9.72
CA PRO A 84 -18.85 -10.20 -10.08
C PRO A 84 -20.27 -9.94 -9.58
N ALA A 85 -20.48 -8.76 -9.01
CA ALA A 85 -21.74 -8.40 -8.40
C ALA A 85 -22.83 -8.31 -9.47
N ARG A 86 -24.06 -8.66 -9.09
CA ARG A 86 -25.23 -8.51 -9.96
C ARG A 86 -26.05 -7.32 -9.51
N PHE A 87 -26.20 -6.34 -10.38
CA PHE A 87 -27.02 -5.18 -10.11
C PHE A 87 -28.44 -5.38 -10.65
N HIS A 88 -29.42 -4.91 -9.89
CA HIS A 88 -30.82 -4.91 -10.30
C HIS A 88 -31.54 -3.71 -9.67
N ASP A 89 -32.74 -3.38 -10.15
CA ASP A 89 -33.48 -2.17 -9.74
C ASP A 89 -33.64 -2.05 -8.21
N ALA A 90 -33.81 -3.18 -7.53
CA ALA A 90 -34.00 -3.22 -6.08
C ALA A 90 -32.70 -3.18 -5.24
N GLY A 91 -31.51 -3.37 -5.83
CA GLY A 91 -30.33 -3.72 -5.04
C GLY A 91 -29.14 -4.36 -5.78
N ILE A 92 -28.25 -4.93 -4.96
CA ILE A 92 -27.01 -5.59 -5.39
C ILE A 92 -26.90 -6.94 -4.69
N ASP A 93 -26.61 -7.98 -5.47
CA ASP A 93 -26.26 -9.31 -4.97
C ASP A 93 -24.79 -9.59 -5.25
N TRP A 94 -24.09 -10.15 -4.28
CA TRP A 94 -22.71 -10.59 -4.47
C TRP A 94 -22.44 -11.90 -3.73
N GLU A 95 -21.51 -12.68 -4.27
CA GLU A 95 -21.15 -14.01 -3.78
C GLU A 95 -19.70 -14.02 -3.31
N ASP A 96 -19.52 -14.32 -2.04
CA ASP A 96 -18.22 -14.36 -1.37
C ASP A 96 -17.48 -15.67 -1.69
N LEU A 97 -16.20 -15.59 -2.05
CA LEU A 97 -15.31 -16.72 -2.31
C LEU A 97 -14.27 -16.93 -1.21
N ILE A 98 -14.51 -16.36 -0.01
CA ILE A 98 -13.80 -16.60 1.26
C ILE A 98 -12.41 -15.94 1.33
N LEU A 99 -11.69 -15.84 0.21
CA LEU A 99 -10.36 -15.25 0.19
C LEU A 99 -10.44 -13.73 0.27
N ASP A 100 -9.81 -13.14 1.28
CA ASP A 100 -9.97 -11.72 1.57
C ASP A 100 -8.62 -11.02 1.71
N ALA A 101 -8.63 -9.68 1.64
CA ALA A 101 -7.47 -8.87 1.95
C ALA A 101 -7.86 -7.63 2.76
N PHE A 102 -7.01 -7.26 3.71
CA PHE A 102 -7.17 -6.05 4.50
C PHE A 102 -5.95 -5.16 4.37
N MET A 103 -6.17 -3.85 4.24
CA MET A 103 -5.12 -2.85 4.28
C MET A 103 -5.41 -1.78 5.33
N SER A 104 -4.48 -1.60 6.27
CA SER A 104 -4.60 -0.60 7.32
C SER A 104 -4.30 0.82 6.80
N PRO A 105 -4.78 1.88 7.48
CA PRO A 105 -4.42 3.27 7.16
C PRO A 105 -2.91 3.57 7.28
N ASP A 106 -2.15 2.72 7.97
CA ASP A 106 -0.69 2.81 8.11
C ASP A 106 0.07 2.02 7.02
N GLY A 107 -0.65 1.34 6.13
CA GLY A 107 -0.09 0.63 4.98
C GLY A 107 0.25 -0.83 5.22
N GLU A 108 -0.25 -1.41 6.30
CA GLU A 108 -0.08 -2.83 6.59
C GLU A 108 -1.10 -3.63 5.78
N LEU A 109 -0.62 -4.47 4.85
CA LEU A 109 -1.43 -5.39 4.06
C LEU A 109 -1.46 -6.77 4.74
N ARG A 110 -2.65 -7.36 4.83
CA ARG A 110 -2.88 -8.73 5.30
C ARG A 110 -3.72 -9.46 4.27
N ILE A 111 -3.29 -10.66 3.88
CA ILE A 111 -4.16 -11.62 3.19
C ILE A 111 -4.83 -12.45 4.28
N LEU A 112 -6.13 -12.66 4.13
CA LEU A 112 -6.98 -13.28 5.13
C LEU A 112 -7.56 -14.58 4.56
N ASP A 113 -7.84 -15.52 5.46
CA ASP A 113 -8.57 -16.75 5.17
C ASP A 113 -7.95 -17.63 4.06
N GLU A 114 -6.62 -17.54 3.88
CA GLU A 114 -5.86 -18.37 2.93
C GLU A 114 -6.02 -19.88 3.21
N GLU A 115 -6.03 -20.26 4.49
CA GLU A 115 -6.21 -21.65 4.91
C GLU A 115 -7.63 -22.15 4.61
N GLU A 116 -8.65 -21.37 4.93
CA GLU A 116 -10.06 -21.70 4.63
C GLU A 116 -10.29 -21.79 3.12
N PHE A 117 -9.70 -20.85 2.35
CA PHE A 117 -9.73 -20.92 0.90
C PHE A 117 -9.03 -22.17 0.37
N ALA A 118 -7.87 -22.56 0.91
CA ALA A 118 -7.16 -23.76 0.47
C ALA A 118 -7.98 -25.05 0.71
N GLU A 119 -8.72 -25.13 1.81
CA GLU A 119 -9.65 -26.22 2.11
C GLU A 119 -10.87 -26.20 1.17
N HIS A 120 -11.45 -25.01 0.94
CA HIS A 120 -12.63 -24.86 0.09
C HIS A 120 -12.32 -25.01 -1.40
N ARG A 121 -11.09 -24.73 -1.82
CA ARG A 121 -10.62 -24.73 -3.22
C ARG A 121 -10.93 -26.03 -3.94
N ALA A 122 -10.87 -27.17 -3.24
CA ALA A 122 -11.17 -28.48 -3.82
C ALA A 122 -12.64 -28.64 -4.24
N SER A 123 -13.54 -27.83 -3.70
CA SER A 123 -14.97 -27.83 -4.01
C SER A 123 -15.36 -26.85 -5.13
N LEU A 124 -14.46 -25.93 -5.50
CA LEU A 124 -14.63 -24.99 -6.60
C LEU A 124 -14.26 -25.63 -7.94
N ALA A 125 -14.83 -25.10 -9.03
CA ALA A 125 -14.35 -25.46 -10.37
C ALA A 125 -12.89 -24.98 -10.56
N PRO A 126 -12.03 -25.71 -11.30
CA PRO A 126 -10.61 -25.36 -11.42
C PRO A 126 -10.34 -23.96 -11.99
N ASP A 127 -11.17 -23.51 -12.92
CA ASP A 127 -11.13 -22.17 -13.52
C ASP A 127 -11.53 -21.08 -12.50
N GLU A 128 -12.50 -21.36 -11.65
CA GLU A 128 -12.95 -20.47 -10.60
C GLU A 128 -11.88 -20.24 -9.53
N ALA A 129 -11.18 -21.30 -9.10
CA ALA A 129 -10.06 -21.17 -8.16
C ALA A 129 -8.92 -20.29 -8.71
N VAL A 130 -8.63 -20.41 -10.01
CA VAL A 130 -7.61 -19.56 -10.68
C VAL A 130 -8.10 -18.12 -10.78
N GLN A 131 -9.39 -17.92 -11.08
CA GLN A 131 -9.98 -16.59 -11.13
C GLN A 131 -9.98 -15.90 -9.77
N ALA A 132 -10.28 -16.62 -8.68
CA ALA A 132 -10.23 -16.08 -7.33
C ALA A 132 -8.83 -15.57 -6.95
N LEU A 133 -7.77 -16.34 -7.24
CA LEU A 133 -6.40 -15.92 -6.99
C LEU A 133 -6.01 -14.68 -7.82
N ARG A 134 -6.45 -14.60 -9.08
CA ARG A 134 -6.25 -13.39 -9.90
C ARG A 134 -7.01 -12.19 -9.36
N SER A 135 -8.24 -12.41 -8.90
CA SER A 135 -9.04 -11.36 -8.27
C SER A 135 -8.38 -10.86 -6.99
N LEU A 136 -7.74 -11.72 -6.20
CA LEU A 136 -6.96 -11.30 -5.03
C LEU A 136 -5.81 -10.37 -5.45
N ASP A 137 -5.04 -10.73 -6.48
CA ASP A 137 -3.95 -9.87 -6.98
C ASP A 137 -4.46 -8.48 -7.41
N LEU A 138 -5.61 -8.44 -8.08
CA LEU A 138 -6.25 -7.19 -8.48
C LEU A 138 -6.80 -6.40 -7.29
N ALA A 139 -7.41 -7.07 -6.31
CA ALA A 139 -7.90 -6.46 -5.09
C ALA A 139 -6.77 -5.83 -4.28
N VAL A 140 -5.65 -6.56 -4.09
CA VAL A 140 -4.44 -6.05 -3.45
C VAL A 140 -3.88 -4.83 -4.17
N THR A 141 -3.95 -4.82 -5.51
CA THR A 141 -3.53 -3.66 -6.31
C THR A 141 -4.42 -2.45 -6.03
N ASP A 142 -5.75 -2.61 -6.05
CA ASP A 142 -6.72 -1.54 -5.73
C ASP A 142 -6.52 -1.01 -4.29
N LEU A 143 -6.37 -1.91 -3.31
CA LEU A 143 -6.08 -1.54 -1.92
C LEU A 143 -4.81 -0.67 -1.81
N ARG A 144 -3.73 -1.04 -2.51
CA ARG A 144 -2.49 -0.26 -2.54
C ARG A 144 -2.69 1.11 -3.18
N GLU A 145 -3.45 1.21 -4.26
CA GLU A 145 -3.77 2.49 -4.91
C GLU A 145 -4.53 3.43 -3.96
N ARG A 146 -5.55 2.91 -3.26
CA ARG A 146 -6.30 3.67 -2.25
C ARG A 146 -5.42 4.14 -1.11
N TRP A 147 -4.58 3.24 -0.59
CA TRP A 147 -3.65 3.59 0.47
C TRP A 147 -2.61 4.63 0.01
N ARG A 148 -2.06 4.50 -1.20
CA ARG A 148 -1.12 5.50 -1.76
C ARG A 148 -1.75 6.88 -1.84
N ALA A 149 -3.01 6.96 -2.28
CA ALA A 149 -3.75 8.23 -2.31
C ALA A 149 -3.86 8.84 -0.90
N LEU A 150 -4.30 8.06 0.09
CA LEU A 150 -4.36 8.50 1.50
C LEU A 150 -2.99 8.94 2.02
N ALA A 151 -1.96 8.13 1.81
CA ALA A 151 -0.61 8.38 2.29
C ALA A 151 -0.06 9.67 1.69
N ASN A 152 -0.22 9.88 0.39
CA ASN A 152 0.20 11.09 -0.30
C ASN A 152 -0.51 12.34 0.24
N ASP A 153 -1.83 12.29 0.45
CA ASP A 153 -2.56 13.42 1.04
C ASP A 153 -2.08 13.73 2.46
N ALA A 154 -1.87 12.70 3.29
CA ALA A 154 -1.38 12.87 4.65
C ALA A 154 0.06 13.41 4.69
N ILE A 155 0.95 12.92 3.82
CA ILE A 155 2.32 13.40 3.67
C ILE A 155 2.33 14.86 3.22
N ALA A 156 1.55 15.20 2.18
CA ALA A 156 1.46 16.56 1.66
C ALA A 156 0.95 17.53 2.73
N ALA A 157 -0.11 17.17 3.46
CA ALA A 157 -0.64 17.97 4.55
C ALA A 157 0.40 18.17 5.67
N ALA A 158 1.10 17.09 6.06
CA ALA A 158 2.09 17.14 7.13
C ALA A 158 3.33 17.97 6.77
N LEU A 159 3.83 17.87 5.54
CA LEU A 159 4.95 18.67 5.02
C LEU A 159 4.54 20.14 4.92
N THR A 160 3.39 20.42 4.29
CA THR A 160 2.89 21.79 4.09
C THR A 160 2.65 22.50 5.42
N ALA A 161 2.04 21.83 6.39
CA ALA A 161 1.79 22.40 7.72
C ALA A 161 3.08 22.78 8.47
N ARG A 162 4.20 22.13 8.16
CA ARG A 162 5.52 22.40 8.74
C ARG A 162 6.38 23.33 7.89
N GLY A 163 5.93 23.69 6.68
CA GLY A 163 6.75 24.38 5.68
C GLY A 163 7.97 23.55 5.24
N TRP A 164 7.89 22.23 5.35
CA TRP A 164 8.99 21.33 5.00
C TRP A 164 8.96 20.92 3.54
N THR A 165 10.14 20.79 2.97
CA THR A 165 10.39 20.28 1.63
C THR A 165 10.98 18.87 1.68
N ILE A 166 10.82 18.10 0.60
CA ILE A 166 11.29 16.72 0.48
C ILE A 166 11.98 16.45 -0.86
N GLY A 167 12.94 15.54 -0.83
CA GLY A 167 13.53 14.94 -2.04
C GLY A 167 13.94 13.48 -1.85
N THR A 168 14.35 12.82 -2.94
CA THR A 168 14.70 11.39 -2.92
C THR A 168 16.11 11.09 -3.43
N ALA A 169 16.71 10.00 -2.96
CA ALA A 169 17.89 9.38 -3.53
C ALA A 169 17.66 7.89 -3.81
N GLU A 170 17.47 7.54 -5.08
CA GLU A 170 16.98 6.23 -5.48
C GLU A 170 18.02 5.44 -6.26
N SER A 171 18.18 4.16 -5.91
CA SER A 171 18.96 3.19 -6.68
C SER A 171 18.02 2.14 -7.26
N CYS A 172 17.66 1.09 -6.51
CA CYS A 172 16.91 -0.05 -7.04
C CYS A 172 15.49 0.29 -7.49
N THR A 173 14.84 1.29 -6.89
CA THR A 173 13.49 1.76 -7.24
C THR A 173 13.46 2.58 -8.54
N GLY A 174 14.58 3.18 -8.93
CA GLY A 174 14.74 3.84 -10.23
C GLY A 174 13.86 5.07 -10.44
N GLY A 175 13.45 5.77 -9.38
CA GLY A 175 12.63 6.98 -9.46
C GLY A 175 11.18 6.78 -9.02
N HIS A 176 10.78 5.55 -8.71
CA HIS A 176 9.40 5.24 -8.35
C HIS A 176 8.95 5.84 -7.01
N ILE A 177 9.87 6.15 -6.07
CA ILE A 177 9.48 6.87 -4.84
C ILE A 177 9.12 8.31 -5.20
N GLY A 178 9.95 8.97 -6.01
CA GLY A 178 9.67 10.32 -6.51
C GLY A 178 8.36 10.38 -7.30
N ASP A 179 8.16 9.44 -8.22
CA ASP A 179 6.94 9.23 -9.00
C ASP A 179 5.69 9.24 -8.11
N LEU A 180 5.63 8.34 -7.12
CA LEU A 180 4.50 8.27 -6.18
C LEU A 180 4.29 9.57 -5.39
N LEU A 181 5.36 10.24 -4.93
CA LEU A 181 5.24 11.51 -4.21
C LEU A 181 4.73 12.66 -5.10
N THR A 182 4.89 12.53 -6.42
CA THR A 182 4.47 13.51 -7.41
C THR A 182 3.13 13.22 -8.07
N ASP A 183 2.56 12.02 -7.91
CA ASP A 183 1.23 11.66 -8.41
C ASP A 183 0.11 12.56 -7.86
N ARG A 184 0.33 13.14 -6.69
CA ARG A 184 -0.57 14.13 -6.10
C ARG A 184 -0.38 15.50 -6.75
N SER A 185 -1.47 16.06 -7.29
CA SER A 185 -1.48 17.46 -7.78
C SER A 185 -1.04 18.45 -6.69
N GLY A 186 -0.24 19.45 -7.07
CA GLY A 186 0.34 20.43 -6.14
C GLY A 186 1.58 19.94 -5.39
N SER A 187 2.12 18.76 -5.75
CA SER A 187 3.36 18.21 -5.17
C SER A 187 4.57 19.15 -5.31
N SER A 188 4.58 20.05 -6.30
CA SER A 188 5.60 21.10 -6.47
C SER A 188 5.73 22.05 -5.27
N ALA A 189 4.74 22.10 -4.37
CA ALA A 189 4.81 22.91 -3.15
C ALA A 189 5.79 22.34 -2.10
N TYR A 190 6.08 21.04 -2.14
CA TYR A 190 6.93 20.37 -1.14
C TYR A 190 7.99 19.46 -1.74
N PHE A 191 7.79 18.87 -2.92
CA PHE A 191 8.76 17.98 -3.55
C PHE A 191 9.73 18.78 -4.45
N LEU A 192 11.02 18.81 -4.10
CA LEU A 192 12.02 19.60 -4.84
C LEU A 192 12.77 18.79 -5.91
N GLY A 193 12.82 17.47 -5.79
CA GLY A 193 13.48 16.62 -6.78
C GLY A 193 14.02 15.32 -6.22
N GLY A 194 14.69 14.58 -7.10
CA GLY A 194 15.31 13.31 -6.75
C GLY A 194 16.61 13.08 -7.50
N ILE A 195 17.46 12.23 -6.92
CA ILE A 195 18.75 11.81 -7.49
C ILE A 195 18.68 10.30 -7.72
N ILE A 196 18.72 9.88 -9.00
CA ILE A 196 18.82 8.46 -9.34
C ILE A 196 20.30 8.05 -9.33
N ALA A 197 20.73 7.48 -8.21
CA ALA A 197 22.12 7.10 -7.95
C ALA A 197 22.32 5.57 -8.10
N TYR A 198 22.05 5.02 -9.29
CA TYR A 198 22.17 3.58 -9.53
C TYR A 198 23.62 3.07 -9.39
N ALA A 199 24.57 3.77 -10.00
CA ALA A 199 25.99 3.42 -9.95
C ALA A 199 26.70 4.00 -8.71
N ASN A 200 27.71 3.28 -8.20
CA ASN A 200 28.52 3.73 -7.05
C ASN A 200 29.19 5.09 -7.30
N ALA A 201 29.68 5.35 -8.51
CA ALA A 201 30.26 6.63 -8.87
C ALA A 201 29.26 7.79 -8.71
N VAL A 202 27.96 7.56 -8.99
CA VAL A 202 26.92 8.57 -8.78
C VAL A 202 26.61 8.74 -7.30
N LYS A 203 26.57 7.65 -6.52
CA LYS A 203 26.43 7.70 -5.06
C LYS A 203 27.54 8.56 -4.42
N GLN A 204 28.78 8.38 -4.85
CA GLN A 204 29.91 9.18 -4.37
C GLN A 204 29.82 10.63 -4.85
N ALA A 205 29.68 10.86 -6.16
CA ALA A 205 29.77 12.20 -6.75
C ALA A 205 28.59 13.12 -6.44
N ARG A 206 27.38 12.57 -6.26
CA ARG A 206 26.15 13.36 -6.07
C ARG A 206 25.60 13.30 -4.66
N LEU A 207 25.86 12.22 -3.92
CA LEU A 207 25.35 12.03 -2.56
C LEU A 207 26.46 11.98 -1.50
N GLY A 208 27.73 12.11 -1.89
CA GLY A 208 28.84 12.12 -0.93
C GLY A 208 29.02 10.80 -0.18
N VAL A 209 28.51 9.69 -0.70
CA VAL A 209 28.77 8.36 -0.12
C VAL A 209 30.26 8.10 -0.17
N ARG A 210 30.84 7.68 0.95
CA ARG A 210 32.28 7.49 1.10
C ARG A 210 32.74 6.23 0.37
N ALA A 211 33.95 6.27 -0.20
CA ALA A 211 34.56 5.10 -0.82
C ALA A 211 34.74 3.97 0.20
N GLU A 212 35.16 4.31 1.41
CA GLU A 212 35.38 3.36 2.51
C GLU A 212 34.08 2.66 2.94
N THR A 213 32.95 3.36 2.90
CA THR A 213 31.63 2.78 3.18
C THR A 213 31.26 1.73 2.14
N LEU A 214 31.46 2.05 0.86
CA LEU A 214 31.20 1.13 -0.24
C LEU A 214 32.15 -0.07 -0.24
N GLU A 215 33.41 0.12 0.12
CA GLU A 215 34.40 -0.97 0.23
C GLU A 215 34.08 -1.93 1.38
N ARG A 216 33.75 -1.40 2.56
CA ARG A 216 33.53 -2.22 3.76
C ARG A 216 32.15 -2.85 3.83
N HIS A 217 31.12 -2.10 3.44
CA HIS A 217 29.73 -2.50 3.64
C HIS A 217 29.00 -2.80 2.32
N GLY A 218 29.53 -2.34 1.18
CA GLY A 218 28.88 -2.47 -0.13
C GLY A 218 27.75 -1.46 -0.35
N ALA A 219 27.31 -1.33 -1.60
CA ALA A 219 26.25 -0.38 -1.99
C ALA A 219 24.88 -0.69 -1.37
N VAL A 220 24.62 -1.95 -1.03
CA VAL A 220 23.39 -2.41 -0.39
C VAL A 220 23.70 -2.68 1.07
N SER A 221 23.59 -1.63 1.89
CA SER A 221 23.85 -1.65 3.32
C SER A 221 23.13 -0.49 4.02
N ALA A 222 23.00 -0.57 5.34
CA ALA A 222 22.39 0.50 6.12
C ALA A 222 23.24 1.78 6.10
N GLU A 223 24.56 1.65 6.13
CA GLU A 223 25.53 2.74 6.09
C GLU A 223 25.45 3.49 4.76
N THR A 224 25.37 2.77 3.64
CA THR A 224 25.18 3.40 2.33
C THR A 224 23.84 4.10 2.25
N ALA A 225 22.75 3.51 2.74
CA ALA A 225 21.43 4.16 2.75
C ALA A 225 21.43 5.46 3.58
N LEU A 226 22.10 5.45 4.74
CA LEU A 226 22.23 6.61 5.61
C LEU A 226 23.07 7.73 4.99
N GLU A 227 24.19 7.39 4.37
CA GLU A 227 25.00 8.38 3.64
C GLU A 227 24.26 8.92 2.41
N MET A 228 23.54 8.07 1.67
CA MET A 228 22.69 8.49 0.54
C MET A 228 21.62 9.49 0.98
N VAL A 229 20.93 9.25 2.08
CA VAL A 229 19.83 10.14 2.52
C VAL A 229 20.34 11.49 3.03
N ARG A 230 21.47 11.50 3.75
CA ARG A 230 22.17 12.73 4.15
C ARG A 230 22.64 13.53 2.94
N GLY A 231 23.23 12.83 1.97
CA GLY A 231 23.66 13.38 0.70
C GLY A 231 22.53 14.02 -0.08
N ALA A 232 21.39 13.34 -0.17
CA ALA A 232 20.20 13.84 -0.86
C ALA A 232 19.68 15.12 -0.21
N ARG A 233 19.59 15.12 1.13
CA ARG A 233 19.14 16.27 1.92
C ARG A 233 20.03 17.49 1.66
N ALA A 234 21.35 17.30 1.69
CA ALA A 234 22.32 18.36 1.44
C ALA A 234 22.33 18.84 -0.02
N ALA A 235 22.32 17.92 -0.99
CA ALA A 235 22.43 18.23 -2.40
C ALA A 235 21.18 18.92 -2.97
N LEU A 236 20.00 18.55 -2.47
CA LEU A 236 18.72 19.12 -2.90
C LEU A 236 18.28 20.31 -2.04
N GLY A 237 18.93 20.54 -0.89
CA GLY A 237 18.57 21.60 0.04
C GLY A 237 17.17 21.41 0.64
N VAL A 238 16.78 20.16 0.93
CA VAL A 238 15.45 19.79 1.43
C VAL A 238 15.45 19.57 2.94
N ASP A 239 14.29 19.69 3.58
CA ASP A 239 14.13 19.41 5.01
C ASP A 239 14.11 17.91 5.30
N VAL A 240 13.43 17.16 4.43
CA VAL A 240 13.23 15.71 4.52
C VAL A 240 13.84 15.03 3.30
N ALA A 241 14.47 13.88 3.48
CA ALA A 241 14.92 13.05 2.38
C ALA A 241 14.63 11.57 2.63
N ILE A 242 14.40 10.84 1.54
CA ILE A 242 14.29 9.38 1.54
C ILE A 242 15.36 8.80 0.62
N SER A 243 16.02 7.71 1.01
CA SER A 243 16.92 6.96 0.15
C SER A 243 16.50 5.50 0.00
N ALA A 244 16.82 4.90 -1.14
CA ALA A 244 16.60 3.47 -1.37
C ALA A 244 17.79 2.82 -2.09
N THR A 245 18.37 1.80 -1.48
CA THR A 245 19.43 0.98 -2.09
C THR A 245 19.21 -0.50 -1.83
N GLY A 246 19.34 -1.33 -2.87
CA GLY A 246 18.93 -2.72 -2.78
C GLY A 246 19.14 -3.55 -4.04
N ILE A 247 18.73 -4.81 -3.96
CA ILE A 247 18.89 -5.83 -5.00
C ILE A 247 17.49 -6.25 -5.47
N ALA A 248 16.94 -5.55 -6.45
CA ALA A 248 15.58 -5.86 -6.93
C ALA A 248 15.47 -7.24 -7.60
N GLY A 249 16.56 -7.81 -8.12
CA GLY A 249 16.58 -9.07 -8.86
C GLY A 249 16.53 -8.91 -10.39
N PRO A 250 16.52 -10.01 -11.16
CA PRO A 250 16.50 -11.40 -10.68
C PRO A 250 17.88 -11.92 -10.21
N GLY A 251 18.97 -11.23 -10.55
CA GLY A 251 20.33 -11.57 -10.14
C GLY A 251 20.95 -10.59 -9.15
N GLY A 252 22.23 -10.78 -8.85
CA GLY A 252 23.03 -9.87 -8.00
C GLY A 252 22.91 -10.11 -6.50
N GLY A 253 22.11 -11.09 -6.07
CA GLY A 253 22.04 -11.52 -4.67
C GLY A 253 23.14 -12.52 -4.28
N THR A 254 23.42 -12.59 -2.99
CA THR A 254 24.22 -13.64 -2.32
C THR A 254 23.41 -14.22 -1.15
N PRO A 255 23.84 -15.33 -0.52
CA PRO A 255 23.18 -15.83 0.69
C PRO A 255 23.07 -14.79 1.81
N GLU A 256 24.09 -13.92 1.97
CA GLU A 256 24.11 -12.86 2.97
C GLU A 256 23.28 -11.63 2.56
N LYS A 257 23.21 -11.38 1.24
CA LYS A 257 22.48 -10.25 0.65
C LYS A 257 21.55 -10.75 -0.47
N PRO A 258 20.41 -11.35 -0.11
CA PRO A 258 19.55 -12.00 -1.09
C PRO A 258 18.90 -10.99 -2.06
N VAL A 259 18.41 -11.50 -3.18
CA VAL A 259 17.45 -10.76 -4.01
C VAL A 259 16.26 -10.35 -3.16
N GLY A 260 15.74 -9.14 -3.40
CA GLY A 260 14.69 -8.51 -2.60
C GLY A 260 15.20 -7.72 -1.40
N LEU A 261 16.49 -7.82 -1.02
CA LEU A 261 17.07 -7.00 0.06
C LEU A 261 17.12 -5.53 -0.34
N VAL A 262 16.49 -4.67 0.45
CA VAL A 262 16.48 -3.22 0.28
C VAL A 262 16.66 -2.52 1.63
N TYR A 263 17.51 -1.50 1.66
CA TYR A 263 17.62 -0.56 2.76
C TYR A 263 16.98 0.77 2.37
N LEU A 264 16.09 1.26 3.23
CA LEU A 264 15.42 2.53 3.09
C LEU A 264 15.95 3.50 4.14
N GLY A 265 16.56 4.59 3.72
CA GLY A 265 16.99 5.66 4.62
C GLY A 265 15.97 6.78 4.68
N LEU A 266 15.79 7.38 5.84
CA LEU A 266 15.00 8.59 6.05
C LEU A 266 15.84 9.59 6.86
N ALA A 267 15.87 10.85 6.43
CA ALA A 267 16.37 11.96 7.20
C ALA A 267 15.31 13.05 7.28
N THR A 268 15.05 13.52 8.48
CA THR A 268 14.18 14.67 8.79
C THR A 268 15.01 15.72 9.54
N PRO A 269 14.46 16.91 9.83
CA PRO A 269 15.18 17.88 10.65
C PRO A 269 15.53 17.39 12.07
N THR A 270 14.83 16.37 12.59
CA THR A 270 14.97 15.93 13.99
C THR A 270 15.48 14.50 14.15
N ALA A 271 15.41 13.68 13.10
CA ALA A 271 15.75 12.26 13.19
C ALA A 271 16.25 11.69 11.87
N GLU A 272 17.10 10.68 11.98
CA GLU A 272 17.50 9.81 10.88
C GLU A 272 17.17 8.36 11.21
N ARG A 273 16.68 7.61 10.23
CA ARG A 273 16.35 6.19 10.39
C ARG A 273 16.76 5.41 9.15
N VAL A 274 17.02 4.12 9.34
CA VAL A 274 17.22 3.17 8.25
C VAL A 274 16.44 1.91 8.56
N GLU A 275 15.61 1.47 7.62
CA GLU A 275 14.89 0.20 7.69
C GLU A 275 15.49 -0.81 6.71
N ARG A 276 15.54 -2.07 7.13
CA ARG A 276 15.97 -3.20 6.30
C ARG A 276 14.75 -4.02 5.93
N HIS A 277 14.56 -4.26 4.64
CA HIS A 277 13.47 -5.06 4.10
C HIS A 277 14.00 -6.18 3.21
N VAL A 278 13.31 -7.31 3.19
CA VAL A 278 13.59 -8.43 2.27
C VAL A 278 12.29 -8.87 1.63
N TRP A 279 12.11 -8.52 0.37
CA TRP A 279 10.93 -8.84 -0.41
C TRP A 279 11.10 -10.18 -1.13
N THR A 280 10.00 -10.89 -1.35
CA THR A 280 10.00 -12.22 -2.00
C THR A 280 9.48 -12.18 -3.44
N GLY A 281 9.16 -10.99 -3.95
CA GLY A 281 8.60 -10.81 -5.28
C GLY A 281 9.65 -10.81 -6.39
N GLU A 282 9.16 -10.69 -7.61
CA GLU A 282 10.00 -10.44 -8.79
C GLU A 282 10.46 -8.98 -8.86
N ARG A 283 11.37 -8.68 -9.79
CA ARG A 283 12.02 -7.36 -9.91
C ARG A 283 11.06 -6.17 -9.78
N VAL A 284 9.94 -6.19 -10.51
CA VAL A 284 8.95 -5.10 -10.47
C VAL A 284 8.23 -5.04 -9.12
N ALA A 285 7.77 -6.17 -8.61
CA ALA A 285 7.10 -6.26 -7.32
C ALA A 285 8.01 -5.77 -6.16
N ASN A 286 9.30 -6.14 -6.17
CA ASN A 286 10.27 -5.69 -5.17
C ASN A 286 10.48 -4.17 -5.21
N LYS A 287 10.49 -3.58 -6.42
CA LYS A 287 10.57 -2.12 -6.57
C LYS A 287 9.34 -1.43 -6.01
N HIS A 288 8.14 -1.93 -6.33
CA HIS A 288 6.88 -1.35 -5.85
C HIS A 288 6.74 -1.49 -4.33
N ALA A 289 7.03 -2.66 -3.78
CA ALA A 289 7.02 -2.89 -2.33
C ALA A 289 8.00 -1.97 -1.60
N SER A 290 9.17 -1.71 -2.18
CA SER A 290 10.15 -0.77 -1.63
C SER A 290 9.69 0.67 -1.68
N ALA A 291 8.99 1.08 -2.73
CA ALA A 291 8.42 2.42 -2.84
C ALA A 291 7.26 2.63 -1.85
N ASP A 292 6.38 1.65 -1.72
CA ASP A 292 5.31 1.65 -0.72
C ASP A 292 5.88 1.71 0.70
N ALA A 293 6.86 0.87 1.01
CA ALA A 293 7.52 0.88 2.32
C ALA A 293 8.18 2.22 2.62
N ALA A 294 8.72 2.91 1.60
CA ALA A 294 9.30 4.25 1.76
C ALA A 294 8.24 5.32 2.09
N LEU A 295 7.08 5.28 1.43
CA LEU A 295 5.94 6.14 1.79
C LEU A 295 5.45 5.85 3.21
N GLY A 296 5.36 4.58 3.60
CA GLY A 296 4.97 4.18 4.96
C GLY A 296 5.95 4.67 6.02
N LEU A 297 7.26 4.52 5.79
CA LEU A 297 8.31 5.05 6.67
C LEU A 297 8.20 6.58 6.81
N LEU A 298 7.99 7.29 5.71
CA LEU A 298 7.81 8.75 5.72
C LEU A 298 6.55 9.15 6.50
N LEU A 299 5.42 8.49 6.25
CA LEU A 299 4.14 8.76 6.90
C LEU A 299 4.24 8.58 8.43
N ARG A 300 4.83 7.46 8.90
CA ARG A 300 5.04 7.20 10.33
C ARG A 300 5.89 8.27 10.99
N ALA A 301 6.98 8.69 10.32
CA ALA A 301 7.86 9.73 10.84
C ALA A 301 7.17 11.10 10.92
N LEU A 302 6.36 11.47 9.93
CA LEU A 302 5.62 12.73 9.92
C LEU A 302 4.46 12.78 10.92
N ARG A 303 3.89 11.62 11.27
CA ARG A 303 2.88 11.48 12.34
C ARG A 303 3.49 11.50 13.75
N GLY A 304 4.80 11.35 13.90
CA GLY A 304 5.47 11.23 15.19
C GLY A 304 5.35 9.84 15.83
N ASN A 305 4.98 8.82 15.05
CA ASN A 305 4.80 7.44 15.50
C ASN A 305 6.07 6.60 15.29
N ALA A 306 7.26 7.18 15.46
CA ALA A 306 8.54 6.54 15.12
C ALA A 306 9.61 6.70 16.19
#